data_AF-A0A2D8WWD9-F1
#
_entry.id   AF-A0A2D8WWD9-F1
#
_cell.length_a   1.000
_cell.length_b   1.000
_cell.length_c   1.000
_cell.angle_alpha   90.00
_cell.angle_beta   90.00
_cell.angle_gamma   90.00
#
_symmetry.space_group_name_H-M   'P 1'
#
loop_
_entity.id
_entity.type
_entity.pdbx_description
1 polymer ?
#
loop_
_entity_poly.entity_id
_entity_poly.type
_entity_poly.pdbx_seq_one_letter_code
_entity_poly.pdbx_strand_id
1 'polypeptide(L)' 'MVVSELTCPSCPYIAANAVKSIDSVEILQSDYDQAAEKIVFLVRYDDAVTSPEAIAAAPLQYGYPGRVLEDASGS' A
#
# COMPACT_ATOMS: atom_id res chain seq x y z
N MET A 1 -4.24 1.72 3.19
CA MET A 1 -3.02 2.53 2.90
C MET A 1 -3.08 3.09 1.48
N VAL A 2 -2.30 4.12 1.16
CA VAL A 2 -2.15 4.64 -0.21
C VAL A 2 -0.67 4.68 -0.60
N VAL A 3 -0.36 4.37 -1.85
CA VAL A 3 0.97 4.50 -2.47
C VAL A 3 0.87 5.49 -3.62
N SER A 4 1.84 6.40 -3.72
CA SER A 4 1.86 7.48 -4.72
C SER A 4 3.09 7.38 -5.64
N GLU A 5 3.20 8.31 -6.59
CA GLU A 5 4.31 8.44 -7.55
C GLU A 5 4.41 7.24 -8.51
N LEU A 6 3.25 6.65 -8.85
CA LEU A 6 3.12 5.54 -9.80
C LEU A 6 3.06 6.06 -11.24
N THR A 7 4.18 6.63 -11.70
CA THR A 7 4.31 7.34 -12.98
C THR A 7 4.45 6.42 -14.21
N CYS A 8 4.54 5.11 -14.00
CA CYS A 8 4.75 4.12 -15.05
C CYS A 8 3.64 3.05 -15.09
N PRO A 9 3.34 2.46 -16.27
CA PRO A 9 2.25 1.49 -16.41
C PRO A 9 2.36 0.27 -15.49
N SER A 10 3.58 -0.15 -15.17
CA SER A 10 3.85 -1.31 -14.30
C SER A 10 4.04 -0.96 -12.82
N CYS A 11 4.12 0.33 -12.48
CA CYS A 11 4.42 0.79 -11.12
C CYS A 11 3.40 0.27 -10.07
N PRO A 12 2.08 0.26 -10.34
CA PRO A 12 1.11 -0.26 -9.37
C PRO A 12 1.32 -1.75 -9.02
N TYR A 13 1.76 -2.54 -10.00
CA TYR A 13 2.04 -3.96 -9.79
C TYR A 13 3.27 -4.17 -8.90
N ILE A 14 4.32 -3.37 -9.09
CA ILE A 14 5.54 -3.42 -8.25
C ILE A 14 5.19 -2.99 -6.81
N ALA A 15 4.41 -1.92 -6.65
CA ALA A 15 3.93 -1.49 -5.34
C ALA A 15 3.10 -2.58 -4.64
N ALA A 16 2.20 -3.27 -5.36
CA ALA A 16 1.43 -4.37 -4.82
C ALA A 16 2.30 -5.57 -4.40
N ASN A 17 3.33 -5.91 -5.19
CA ASN A 17 4.27 -6.99 -4.85
C ASN A 17 5.10 -6.66 -3.61
N ALA A 18 5.50 -5.39 -3.43
CA ALA A 18 6.20 -4.94 -2.24
C ALA A 18 5.34 -5.10 -0.96
N VAL A 19 4.04 -4.86 -1.06
CA VAL A 19 3.09 -5.08 0.05
C VAL A 19 2.89 -6.58 0.31
N LYS A 20 2.73 -7.39 -0.74
CA LYS A 20 2.53 -8.85 -0.64
C LYS A 20 3.76 -9.62 -0.18
N SER A 21 4.96 -9.04 -0.24
CA SER A 21 6.19 -9.71 0.23
C SER A 21 6.34 -9.70 1.76
N ILE A 22 5.47 -8.97 2.46
CA ILE A 22 5.47 -8.92 3.93
C ILE A 22 4.67 -10.13 4.44
N ASP A 23 5.27 -10.91 5.33
CA ASP A 23 4.57 -12.01 5.99
C ASP A 23 3.29 -11.53 6.68
N SER A 24 2.26 -12.39 6.68
CA SER A 24 0.90 -12.13 7.20
C SER A 24 0.02 -11.14 6.41
N VAL A 25 0.57 -10.40 5.42
CA VAL A 25 -0.18 -9.37 4.71
C VAL A 25 -0.96 -9.95 3.52
N GLU A 26 -2.25 -9.64 3.46
CA GLU A 26 -3.14 -9.93 2.34
C GLU A 26 -3.77 -8.63 1.81
N ILE A 27 -3.67 -8.38 0.50
CA ILE A 27 -4.40 -7.29 -0.15
C ILE A 27 -5.83 -7.78 -0.44
N LEU A 28 -6.81 -7.22 0.26
CA LEU A 28 -8.22 -7.54 0.09
C LEU A 28 -8.83 -6.80 -1.10
N GLN A 29 -8.45 -5.52 -1.27
CA GLN A 29 -8.92 -4.67 -2.35
C GLN A 29 -7.82 -3.70 -2.77
N SER A 30 -7.88 -3.28 -4.04
CA SER A 30 -7.00 -2.27 -4.61
C SER A 30 -7.79 -1.35 -5.53
N ASP A 31 -7.63 -0.04 -5.34
CA ASP A 31 -8.22 0.99 -6.19
C ASP A 31 -7.09 1.85 -6.78
N TYR A 32 -6.87 1.76 -8.09
CA TYR A 32 -5.83 2.50 -8.79
C TYR A 32 -6.42 3.70 -9.51
N ASP A 33 -5.98 4.89 -9.10
CA ASP A 33 -6.25 6.14 -9.79
C ASP A 33 -5.02 6.50 -10.64
N GLN A 34 -5.13 6.21 -11.94
CA GLN A 34 -4.09 6.52 -12.91
C GLN A 34 -3.87 8.02 -13.07
N ALA A 35 -4.92 8.84 -12.98
CA ALA A 35 -4.81 10.29 -13.16
C ALA A 35 -4.10 10.94 -11.95
N ALA A 36 -4.29 10.38 -10.76
CA ALA A 36 -3.63 10.82 -9.54
C ALA A 36 -2.30 10.11 -9.24
N GLU A 37 -1.90 9.17 -10.11
CA GLU A 37 -0.67 8.36 -10.00
C GLU A 37 -0.57 7.63 -8.64
N LYS A 38 -1.72 7.11 -8.17
CA LYS A 38 -1.88 6.55 -6.81
C LYS A 38 -2.69 5.27 -6.81
N ILE A 39 -2.37 4.38 -5.87
CA ILE A 39 -3.18 3.18 -5.57
C ILE A 39 -3.50 3.12 -4.08
N VAL A 40 -4.76 2.83 -3.76
CA VAL A 40 -5.22 2.56 -2.39
C VAL A 40 -5.31 1.05 -2.21
N PHE A 41 -4.70 0.53 -1.14
CA PHE A 41 -4.82 -0.86 -0.73
C PHE A 41 -5.61 -0.98 0.57
N LEU A 42 -6.64 -1.82 0.55
CA LEU A 42 -7.23 -2.39 1.76
C LEU A 42 -6.47 -3.68 2.06
N VAL A 43 -5.84 -3.75 3.23
CA VAL A 43 -4.99 -4.87 3.63
C VAL A 43 -5.48 -5.49 4.94
N ARG A 44 -5.38 -6.81 5.04
CA ARG A 44 -5.44 -7.54 6.31
C ARG A 44 -4.01 -7.95 6.68
N TYR A 45 -3.68 -7.89 7.96
CA TYR A 45 -2.37 -8.27 8.49
C TYR A 45 -2.50 -8.81 9.92
N ASP A 46 -1.47 -9.50 10.39
CA ASP A 46 -1.32 -9.89 11.80
C ASP A 46 -0.52 -8.81 12.54
N ASP A 47 -1.12 -8.20 13.56
CA ASP A 47 -0.53 -7.11 14.33
C ASP A 47 0.56 -7.57 15.31
N ALA A 48 0.69 -8.87 15.55
CA ALA A 48 1.84 -9.45 16.24
C ALA A 48 3.07 -9.59 15.34
N VAL A 49 2.90 -9.53 14.01
CA VAL A 49 3.98 -9.74 13.01
C VAL A 49 4.44 -8.42 12.38
N THR A 50 3.51 -7.51 12.09
CA THR A 50 3.80 -6.24 11.39
C THR A 50 2.87 -5.11 11.85
N SER A 51 3.18 -3.88 11.47
CA SER A 51 2.35 -2.69 11.73
C SER A 51 1.89 -2.01 10.43
N PRO A 52 0.79 -1.22 10.45
CA PRO A 52 0.34 -0.44 9.31
C PRO A 52 1.42 0.44 8.69
N GLU A 53 2.26 1.05 9.52
CA GLU A 53 3.34 1.94 9.12
C GLU A 53 4.46 1.17 8.41
N ALA A 54 4.81 -0.02 8.92
CA ALA A 54 5.78 -0.89 8.26
C ALA A 54 5.27 -1.35 6.89
N ILE A 55 3.98 -1.71 6.79
CA ILE A 55 3.34 -2.08 5.53
C ILE A 55 3.34 -0.90 4.55
N ALA A 56 2.99 0.30 5.02
CA ALA A 56 2.97 1.51 4.22
C ALA A 56 4.37 1.94 3.73
N ALA A 57 5.42 1.64 4.49
CA ALA A 57 6.80 1.95 4.12
C ALA A 57 7.40 0.95 3.12
N ALA A 58 6.86 -0.27 3.00
CA ALA A 58 7.45 -1.31 2.15
C ALA A 58 7.65 -0.90 0.67
N PRO A 59 6.70 -0.21 0.00
CA PRO A 59 6.90 0.23 -1.38
C PRO A 59 8.03 1.26 -1.58
N LEU A 60 8.49 1.91 -0.50
CA LEU A 60 9.57 2.90 -0.57
C LEU A 60 10.90 2.30 -1.05
N GLN A 61 11.13 0.99 -0.82
CA GLN A 61 12.31 0.28 -1.33
C GLN A 61 12.38 0.28 -2.86
N TYR A 62 11.25 0.51 -3.53
CA TYR A 62 11.11 0.62 -4.99
C TYR A 62 10.91 2.08 -5.44
N GLY A 63 11.04 3.04 -4.53
CA GLY A 63 10.86 4.47 -4.81
C GLY A 63 9.41 4.95 -4.76
N TYR A 64 8.48 4.16 -4.22
CA TYR A 64 7.07 4.56 -4.14
C TYR A 64 6.69 4.91 -2.70
N PRO A 65 6.47 6.20 -2.38
CA PRO A 65 6.08 6.59 -1.03
C PRO A 65 4.67 6.09 -0.71
N GLY A 66 4.54 5.38 0.41
CA GLY A 66 3.27 4.91 0.96
C GLY A 66 2.96 5.54 2.31
N ARG A 67 1.65 5.64 2.62
CA ARG A 67 1.16 6.15 3.90
C ARG A 67 -0.11 5.44 4.34
N VAL A 68 -0.26 5.28 5.64
CA VAL A 68 -1.51 4.80 6.24
C VAL A 68 -2.60 5.83 5.96
N LEU A 69 -3.80 5.35 5.63
CA LEU A 69 -4.98 6.21 5.59
C LEU A 69 -5.63 6.06 6.95
N GLU A 70 -5.87 7.18 7.63
CA GLU A 70 -6.70 7.17 8.83
C GLU A 70 -8.10 6.69 8.41
N ASP A 71 -8.65 5.74 9.17
CA ASP A 71 -10.00 5.29 8.93
C ASP A 71 -10.94 6.47 9.19
N ALA A 72 -11.82 6.77 8.22
CA ALA A 72 -12.78 7.86 8.34
C ALA A 72 -13.82 7.65 9.45
N SER A 73 -13.76 6.53 10.19
CA SER A 73 -14.61 6.26 11.37
C SER A 73 -14.20 7.04 12.63
N GLY A 74 -13.30 8.01 12.52
CA GLY A 74 -13.06 9.00 13.57
C GLY A 74 -14.10 10.13 13.57
N SER A 75 -15.36 9.87 13.93
CA SER A 75 -16.28 10.81 14.60
C SER A 75 -17.56 10.16 15.12
#